data_AF-A0A934BQX6-F1
#
_entry.id   AF-A0A934BQX6-F1
#
_cell.length_a   1.000
_cell.length_b   1.000
_cell.length_c   1.000
_cell.angle_alpha   90.00
_cell.angle_beta   90.00
_cell.angle_gamma   90.00
#
_symmetry.space_group_name_H-M   'P 1'
#
loop_
_entity.id
_entity.type
_entity.pdbx_description
1 polymer ?
#
loop_
_entity_poly.entity_id
_entity_poly.type
_entity_poly.pdbx_seq_one_letter_code
_entity_poly.pdbx_strand_id
1 'polypeptide(L)'
;MRPHRGNLVLMIGLLSLALVAASLVLSVLAVRVFHDPMKPAGVGSSFLQSLGVSVVGFAFGYLASRMAGVDLHKMHVGRMDRKGRPRTNAGRLCGIIAMLAALGIVFVMALLWLLIDSAGTDGVASWMR
;
A
#
# COMPACT_ATOMS: atom_id res chain seq x y z
N MET A 1 -9.88 1.95 -35.43
CA MET A 1 -9.94 2.40 -34.01
C MET A 1 -8.93 1.58 -33.21
N ARG A 2 -8.21 2.17 -32.25
CA ARG A 2 -7.24 1.40 -31.45
C ARG A 2 -7.98 0.49 -30.44
N PRO A 3 -7.57 -0.79 -30.27
CA PRO A 3 -8.19 -1.69 -29.31
C PRO A 3 -8.04 -1.17 -27.87
N HIS A 4 -9.06 -1.40 -27.05
CA HIS A 4 -9.10 -0.93 -25.66
C HIS A 4 -8.05 -1.66 -24.79
N ARG A 5 -7.43 -0.94 -23.84
CA ARG A 5 -6.47 -1.53 -22.88
C ARG A 5 -7.04 -1.71 -21.46
N GLY A 6 -8.38 -1.68 -21.32
CA GLY A 6 -9.07 -1.70 -20.03
C GLY A 6 -8.71 -2.88 -19.11
N ASN A 7 -8.42 -4.06 -19.65
CA ASN A 7 -7.98 -5.21 -18.84
C ASN A 7 -6.61 -4.97 -18.18
N LEU A 8 -5.70 -4.27 -18.84
CA LEU A 8 -4.34 -4.04 -18.35
C LEU A 8 -4.36 -3.08 -17.15
N VAL A 9 -5.17 -2.02 -17.23
CA VAL A 9 -5.37 -1.07 -16.13
C VAL A 9 -6.03 -1.75 -14.92
N LEU A 10 -6.99 -2.64 -15.16
CA LEU A 10 -7.66 -3.40 -14.10
C LEU A 10 -6.69 -4.38 -13.42
N MET A 11 -5.87 -5.09 -14.20
CA MET A 11 -4.84 -5.99 -13.69
C MET A 11 -3.81 -5.27 -12.82
N ILE A 12 -3.32 -4.09 -13.25
CA ILE A 12 -2.36 -3.30 -12.45
C ILE A 12 -3.02 -2.81 -11.16
N GLY A 13 -4.27 -2.34 -11.21
CA GLY A 13 -5.00 -1.92 -10.01
C GLY A 13 -5.18 -3.07 -9.01
N LEU A 14 -5.65 -4.22 -9.49
CA LEU A 14 -5.86 -5.41 -8.65
C LEU A 14 -4.54 -5.95 -8.08
N LEU A 15 -3.46 -5.92 -8.87
CA LEU A 15 -2.12 -6.32 -8.43
C LEU A 15 -1.61 -5.38 -7.33
N SER A 16 -1.83 -4.07 -7.47
CA SER A 16 -1.48 -3.10 -6.43
C SER A 16 -2.24 -3.37 -5.13
N LEU A 17 -3.53 -3.68 -5.22
CA LEU A 17 -4.35 -4.02 -4.05
C LEU A 17 -3.87 -5.32 -3.39
N ALA A 18 -3.58 -6.35 -4.19
CA ALA A 18 -3.06 -7.63 -3.71
C ALA A 18 -1.68 -7.48 -3.04
N LEU A 19 -0.82 -6.62 -3.58
CA LEU A 19 0.49 -6.31 -2.98
C LEU A 19 0.35 -5.59 -1.63
N VAL A 20 -0.58 -4.65 -1.50
CA VAL A 20 -0.88 -3.98 -0.22
C VAL A 20 -1.46 -4.97 0.80
N ALA A 21 -2.34 -5.88 0.38
CA ALA A 21 -2.86 -6.92 1.26
C ALA A 21 -1.75 -7.89 1.71
N ALA A 22 -0.88 -8.31 0.78
CA ALA A 22 0.25 -9.18 1.07
C ALA A 22 1.25 -8.50 2.02
N SER A 23 1.50 -7.19 1.88
CA SER A 23 2.39 -6.46 2.79
C SER A 23 1.85 -6.43 4.21
N LEU A 24 0.53 -6.30 4.38
CA LEU A 24 -0.11 -6.32 5.69
C LEU A 24 0.02 -7.71 6.36
N VAL A 25 -0.20 -8.78 5.59
CA VAL A 25 0.01 -10.15 6.07
C VAL A 25 1.47 -10.38 6.45
N LEU A 26 2.42 -9.96 5.61
CA LEU A 26 3.86 -10.08 5.91
C LEU A 26 4.26 -9.30 7.16
N SER A 27 3.71 -8.09 7.34
CA SER A 27 3.98 -7.25 8.50
C SER A 27 3.43 -7.86 9.78
N VAL A 28 2.20 -8.40 9.74
CA VAL A 28 1.60 -9.10 10.90
C VAL A 28 2.36 -10.38 11.22
N LEU A 29 2.74 -11.17 10.21
CA LEU A 29 3.56 -12.36 10.40
C LEU A 29 4.93 -12.00 10.99
N ALA A 30 5.57 -10.92 10.54
CA ALA A 30 6.80 -10.43 11.11
C ALA A 30 6.63 -10.06 12.60
N VAL A 31 5.55 -9.35 12.96
CA VAL A 31 5.23 -9.06 14.38
C VAL A 31 5.01 -10.34 15.19
N ARG A 32 4.34 -11.36 14.62
CA ARG A 32 4.09 -12.64 15.31
C ARG A 32 5.35 -13.49 15.48
N VAL A 33 6.24 -13.47 14.49
CA VAL A 33 7.54 -14.19 14.54
C VAL A 33 8.54 -13.46 15.43
N PHE A 34 8.46 -12.13 15.56
CA PHE A 34 9.33 -11.34 16.42
C PHE A 34 8.90 -11.34 17.91
N HIS A 35 7.84 -12.06 18.25
CA HIS A 35 7.49 -12.36 19.65
C HIS A 35 8.40 -13.44 20.26
N ASP A 36 9.44 -13.91 19.55
CA ASP A 36 10.53 -14.67 20.16
C ASP A 36 11.52 -13.70 20.87
N PRO A 37 11.61 -13.72 22.22
CA PRO A 37 11.99 -12.56 23.03
C PRO A 37 13.49 -12.22 23.11
N MET A 38 14.37 -12.76 22.26
CA MET A 38 15.82 -12.78 22.59
C MET A 38 16.78 -12.39 21.47
N LYS A 39 16.48 -11.37 20.65
CA LYS A 39 17.52 -10.61 19.92
C LYS A 39 17.18 -9.11 19.83
N PRO A 40 18.01 -8.20 20.38
CA PRO A 40 17.86 -6.76 20.20
C PRO A 40 18.34 -6.37 18.78
N ALA A 41 17.62 -6.82 17.74
CA ALA A 41 17.76 -6.24 16.42
C ALA A 41 16.88 -4.99 16.41
N GLY A 42 17.52 -3.82 16.28
CA GLY A 42 16.95 -2.53 16.59
C GLY A 42 15.61 -2.23 15.93
N VAL A 43 14.78 -1.50 16.69
CA VAL A 43 13.49 -0.89 16.33
C VAL A 43 13.46 -0.27 14.91
N GLY A 44 14.61 0.11 14.37
CA GLY A 44 14.74 0.62 12.99
C GLY A 44 14.44 -0.36 11.86
N SER A 45 14.71 -1.68 11.99
CA SER A 45 14.60 -2.60 10.83
C SER A 45 13.16 -2.94 10.45
N SER A 46 12.27 -3.08 11.44
CA SER A 46 10.84 -3.40 11.25
C SER A 46 10.08 -2.22 10.65
N PHE A 47 10.45 -1.00 11.06
CA PHE A 47 9.88 0.24 10.54
C PHE A 47 10.33 0.52 9.10
N LEU A 48 11.61 0.29 8.79
CA LEU A 48 12.16 0.40 7.44
C LEU A 48 11.54 -0.61 6.45
N GLN A 49 11.27 -1.86 6.90
CA GLN A 49 10.54 -2.83 6.07
C GLN A 49 9.09 -2.38 5.80
N SER A 50 8.37 -1.86 6.81
CA SER A 50 6.99 -1.38 6.63
C SER A 50 6.90 -0.17 5.71
N LEU A 51 7.86 0.76 5.81
CA LEU A 51 7.98 1.91 4.89
C LEU A 51 8.33 1.46 3.47
N GLY A 52 9.32 0.57 3.32
CA GLY A 52 9.79 0.11 2.01
C GLY A 52 8.70 -0.53 1.16
N VAL A 53 7.89 -1.41 1.75
CA VAL A 53 6.83 -2.12 1.00
C VAL A 53 5.63 -1.20 0.70
N SER A 54 5.32 -0.29 1.63
CA SER A 54 4.25 0.70 1.43
C SER A 54 4.56 1.71 0.33
N VAL A 55 5.84 2.11 0.18
CA VAL A 55 6.29 2.98 -0.91
C VAL A 55 6.12 2.30 -2.28
N VAL A 56 6.42 1.01 -2.38
CA VAL A 56 6.24 0.24 -3.62
C VAL A 56 4.75 0.13 -3.98
N GLY A 57 3.89 -0.21 -3.02
CA GLY A 57 2.44 -0.27 -3.23
C GLY A 57 1.84 1.08 -3.64
N PHE A 58 2.31 2.16 -3.03
CA PHE A 58 1.90 3.52 -3.38
C PHE A 58 2.34 3.94 -4.80
N ALA A 59 3.56 3.60 -5.20
CA ALA A 59 4.07 3.90 -6.54
C ALA A 59 3.26 3.18 -7.64
N PHE A 60 2.93 1.90 -7.44
CA PHE A 60 2.09 1.14 -8.36
C PHE A 60 0.64 1.66 -8.41
N GLY A 61 0.05 2.00 -7.26
CA GLY A 61 -1.29 2.61 -7.19
C GLY A 61 -1.38 3.98 -7.87
N TYR A 62 -0.33 4.80 -7.74
CA TYR A 62 -0.21 6.09 -8.42
C TYR A 62 -0.09 5.92 -9.94
N LEU A 63 0.79 5.02 -10.41
CA LEU A 63 1.00 4.75 -11.83
C LEU A 63 -0.29 4.25 -12.50
N ALA A 64 -1.00 3.32 -11.85
CA ALA A 64 -2.29 2.82 -12.31
C ALA A 64 -3.31 3.96 -12.50
N SER A 65 -3.40 4.85 -11.51
CA SER A 65 -4.36 5.97 -11.51
C SER A 65 -4.05 7.00 -12.60
N ARG A 66 -2.76 7.29 -12.85
CA ARG A 66 -2.34 8.22 -13.91
C ARG A 66 -2.55 7.62 -15.30
N MET A 67 -2.20 6.35 -15.50
CA MET A 67 -2.39 5.65 -16.77
C MET A 67 -3.89 5.57 -17.13
N ALA A 68 -4.74 5.24 -16.15
CA ALA A 68 -6.18 5.21 -16.35
C ALA A 68 -6.75 6.59 -16.76
N GLY A 69 -6.26 7.67 -16.17
CA GLY A 69 -6.67 9.04 -16.51
C GLY A 69 -6.37 9.42 -17.97
N VAL A 70 -5.19 9.07 -18.46
CA VAL A 70 -4.79 9.32 -19.86
C VAL A 70 -5.67 8.52 -20.83
N ASP A 71 -5.98 7.27 -20.51
CA ASP A 71 -6.82 6.42 -21.36
C ASP A 71 -8.29 6.86 -21.36
N LEU A 72 -8.83 7.27 -20.21
CA LEU A 72 -10.17 7.87 -20.11
C LEU A 72 -10.29 9.17 -20.90
N HIS A 73 -9.26 10.01 -20.90
CA HIS A 73 -9.24 11.23 -21.70
C HIS A 73 -9.28 10.90 -23.21
N LYS A 74 -8.46 9.94 -23.67
CA LYS A 74 -8.45 9.46 -25.07
C LYS A 74 -9.79 8.86 -25.51
N MET A 75 -10.53 8.20 -24.62
CA MET A 75 -11.90 7.72 -24.88
C MET A 75 -12.93 8.86 -24.96
N HIS A 76 -12.74 9.93 -24.18
CA HIS A 76 -13.61 11.10 -24.20
C HIS A 76 -13.52 11.85 -25.53
N VAL A 77 -12.29 12.08 -26.01
CA VAL A 77 -12.01 12.75 -27.29
C VAL A 77 -12.21 11.86 -28.53
N GLY A 78 -12.82 10.68 -28.37
CA GLY A 78 -13.16 9.79 -29.48
C GLY A 78 -11.96 9.09 -30.15
N ARG A 79 -10.76 9.14 -29.56
CA ARG A 79 -9.56 8.48 -30.11
C ARG A 79 -9.44 7.00 -29.70
N MET A 80 -10.33 6.50 -28.83
CA MET A 80 -10.42 5.11 -28.38
C MET A 80 -11.88 4.67 -28.25
N ASP A 81 -12.13 3.35 -28.40
CA ASP A 81 -13.45 2.75 -28.23
C ASP A 81 -14.00 2.95 -26.80
N ARG A 82 -15.24 3.44 -26.69
CA ARG A 82 -15.94 3.72 -25.43
C ARG A 82 -16.38 2.46 -24.69
N LYS A 83 -16.43 1.28 -25.33
CA LYS A 83 -16.79 0.01 -24.67
C LYS A 83 -15.87 -0.34 -23.48
N GLY A 84 -14.61 0.13 -23.49
CA GLY A 84 -13.63 -0.11 -22.42
C GLY A 84 -13.70 0.86 -21.22
N ARG A 85 -14.55 1.88 -21.25
CA ARG A 85 -14.65 2.93 -20.22
C ARG A 85 -14.99 2.41 -18.81
N PRO A 86 -15.99 1.52 -18.61
CA PRO A 86 -16.29 1.00 -17.27
C PRO A 86 -15.13 0.22 -16.66
N ARG A 87 -14.42 -0.61 -17.44
CA ARG A 87 -13.24 -1.36 -16.95
C ARG A 87 -12.08 -0.44 -16.56
N THR A 88 -11.86 0.63 -17.34
CA THR A 88 -10.79 1.61 -17.05
C THR A 88 -11.10 2.44 -15.81
N ASN A 89 -12.37 2.81 -15.61
CA ASN A 89 -12.83 3.45 -14.37
C ASN A 89 -12.66 2.54 -13.15
N ALA A 90 -13.00 1.26 -13.27
CA ALA A 90 -12.81 0.29 -12.19
C ALA A 90 -11.32 0.16 -11.79
N GLY A 91 -10.42 0.07 -12.77
CA GLY A 91 -8.98 0.03 -12.51
C GLY A 91 -8.45 1.30 -11.85
N ARG A 92 -8.93 2.49 -12.26
CA ARG A 92 -8.60 3.77 -11.61
C ARG A 92 -9.05 3.80 -10.15
N LEU A 93 -10.29 3.37 -9.89
CA LEU A 93 -10.85 3.35 -8.54
C LEU A 93 -10.06 2.39 -7.64
N CYS A 94 -9.72 1.21 -8.16
CA CYS A 94 -8.90 0.24 -7.46
C CYS A 94 -7.52 0.81 -7.10
N GLY A 95 -6.86 1.51 -8.03
CA GLY A 95 -5.59 2.19 -7.76
C GLY A 95 -5.69 3.25 -6.66
N ILE A 96 -6.74 4.08 -6.66
CA ILE A 96 -6.99 5.09 -5.61
C ILE A 96 -7.25 4.43 -4.26
N ILE A 97 -8.10 3.38 -4.22
CA ILE A 97 -8.40 2.65 -2.99
C ILE A 97 -7.13 2.01 -2.43
N ALA A 98 -6.29 1.39 -3.26
CA ALA A 98 -5.02 0.81 -2.83
C ALA A 98 -4.07 1.87 -2.25
N MET A 99 -4.03 3.06 -2.86
CA MET A 99 -3.19 4.18 -2.42
C MET A 99 -3.64 4.73 -1.06
N LEU A 100 -4.96 4.89 -0.85
CA LEU A 100 -5.54 5.29 0.43
C LEU A 100 -5.36 4.22 1.50
N ALA A 101 -5.55 2.94 1.15
CA ALA A 101 -5.34 1.82 2.06
C ALA A 101 -3.87 1.75 2.50
N ALA A 102 -2.91 1.89 1.59
CA ALA A 102 -1.48 1.91 1.92
C ALA A 102 -1.13 3.03 2.91
N LEU A 103 -1.62 4.25 2.69
CA LEU A 103 -1.45 5.38 3.61
C LEU A 103 -2.08 5.10 4.99
N GLY A 104 -3.30 4.59 5.03
CA GLY A 104 -4.00 4.25 6.27
C GLY A 104 -3.29 3.16 7.06
N ILE A 105 -2.78 2.13 6.38
CA ILE A 105 -2.02 1.03 7.00
C ILE A 105 -0.73 1.57 7.62
N VAL A 106 0.05 2.38 6.89
CA VAL A 106 1.27 3.00 7.42
C VAL A 106 0.96 3.87 8.64
N PHE A 107 -0.11 4.66 8.59
CA PHE A 107 -0.52 5.51 9.69
C PHE A 107 -0.92 4.70 10.95
N VAL A 108 -1.74 3.66 10.79
CA VAL A 108 -2.14 2.78 11.89
C VAL A 108 -0.95 2.04 12.47
N MET A 109 -0.05 1.52 11.62
CA MET A 109 1.17 0.86 12.08
C MET A 109 2.08 1.83 12.85
N ALA A 110 2.30 3.05 12.34
CA ALA A 110 3.08 4.06 13.04
C ALA A 110 2.48 4.44 14.40
N LEU A 111 1.15 4.53 14.49
CA LEU A 111 0.46 4.86 15.74
C LEU A 111 0.52 3.71 16.75
N LEU A 112 0.36 2.45 16.30
CA LEU A 112 0.57 1.27 17.14
C LEU A 112 2.00 1.20 17.68
N TRP A 113 3.00 1.49 16.84
CA TRP A 113 4.40 1.54 17.26
C TRP A 113 4.64 2.62 18.31
N LEU A 114 4.15 3.84 18.08
CA LEU A 114 4.27 4.94 19.04
C LEU A 114 3.63 4.58 20.40
N LEU A 115 2.48 3.90 20.39
CA LEU A 115 1.83 3.42 21.61
C LEU A 115 2.68 2.38 22.35
N ILE A 116 3.25 1.41 21.62
CA ILE A 116 4.13 0.37 22.21
C ILE A 116 5.39 1.00 22.82
N ASP A 117 6.02 1.95 22.12
CA ASP A 117 7.22 2.65 22.62
C ASP A 117 6.89 3.47 23.88
N SER A 118 5.75 4.16 23.90
CA SER A 118 5.31 4.91 25.08
C SER A 118 4.97 4.01 26.28
N ALA A 119 4.55 2.76 26.05
CA ALA A 119 4.33 1.78 27.11
C ALA A 119 5.65 1.14 27.60
N GLY A 120 6.71 1.15 26.78
CA GLY A 120 8.02 0.62 27.13
C GLY A 120 8.92 1.59 27.91
N THR A 121 8.71 2.90 27.75
CA THR A 121 9.52 3.93 28.44
C THR A 121 9.31 3.98 29.96
N ASP A 122 8.20 3.47 30.45
CA ASP A 122 7.90 3.42 31.89
C ASP A 122 8.80 2.42 32.64
N GLY A 123 9.29 1.39 31.94
CA GLY A 123 10.20 0.39 32.49
C GLY A 123 11.64 0.87 32.62
N VAL A 124 12.13 1.73 31.73
CA VAL A 124 13.53 2.19 31.76
C VAL A 124 13.77 3.21 32.89
N ALA A 125 12.76 4.01 33.21
CA ALA A 125 12.81 4.97 34.31
C ALA A 125 12.83 4.32 35.71
N SER A 126 12.42 3.06 35.85
CA SER A 126 12.46 2.34 37.13
C SER A 126 13.82 1.68 37.42
N TRP A 127 14.63 1.39 36.39
CA TRP A 127 15.98 0.83 36.55
C TRP A 127 17.06 1.89 36.86
N MET A 128 16.73 3.17 36.82
CA MET A 128 17.62 4.29 37.16
C MET A 128 17.41 4.87 38.57
N ARG A 129 16.51 4.28 39.38
CA ARG A 129 16.29 4.66 40.78
C ARG A 129 16.81 3.61 41.74
#